data_AF-A0A146LG34-F1
#
_entry.id   AF-A0A146LG34-F1
#
_cell.length_a   1.000
_cell.length_b   1.000
_cell.length_c   1.000
_cell.angle_alpha   90.00
_cell.angle_beta   90.00
_cell.angle_gamma   90.00
#
_symmetry.space_group_name_H-M   'P 1'
#
loop_
_entity.id
_entity.type
_entity.pdbx_description
1 polymer ?
#
loop_
_entity_poly.entity_id
_entity_poly.type
_entity_poly.pdbx_seq_one_letter_code
_entity_poly.pdbx_strand_id
1 'polypeptide(L)'
;EPVLSAPSHNPGEPVVPPATARDSLRGVMCVPVLQDEAHKCRVKNSTSAGPDGISARRWNKAPKTVKLLVLNLLLLAGRPPKALTRARTVFIPKKGGSGPG
;
A
#
# COMPACT_ATOMS: atom_id res chain seq x y z
N GLU A 1 -12.61 28.47 -20.96
CA GLU A 1 -12.80 27.40 -19.97
C GLU A 1 -12.66 26.02 -20.63
N PRO A 2 -11.53 25.29 -20.55
CA PRO A 2 -11.50 23.89 -20.93
C PRO A 2 -11.82 23.01 -19.71
N VAL A 3 -12.87 22.20 -19.84
CA VAL A 3 -13.34 21.27 -18.82
C VAL A 3 -12.41 20.05 -18.81
N LEU A 4 -11.70 19.83 -17.71
CA LEU A 4 -10.95 18.60 -17.46
C LEU A 4 -11.94 17.46 -17.20
N SER A 5 -12.33 16.73 -18.24
CA SER A 5 -13.08 15.48 -18.09
C SER A 5 -12.15 14.39 -17.54
N ALA A 6 -12.38 13.99 -16.29
CA ALA A 6 -11.80 12.76 -15.75
C ALA A 6 -12.38 11.55 -16.49
N PRO A 7 -11.59 10.49 -16.76
CA PRO A 7 -12.12 9.27 -17.35
C PRO A 7 -13.17 8.68 -16.39
N SER A 8 -14.37 8.43 -16.93
CA SER A 8 -15.48 7.83 -16.21
C SER A 8 -15.09 6.43 -15.72
N HIS A 9 -14.79 6.31 -14.43
CA HIS A 9 -14.69 5.01 -13.79
C HIS A 9 -16.11 4.43 -13.71
N ASN A 10 -16.43 3.47 -14.58
CA ASN A 10 -17.69 2.72 -14.52
C ASN A 10 -17.77 2.00 -13.16
N PRO A 11 -18.70 2.37 -12.26
CA PRO A 11 -18.82 1.75 -10.93
C PRO A 11 -19.49 0.36 -10.98
N GLY A 12 -19.71 -0.19 -12.18
CA GLY A 12 -20.47 -1.40 -12.42
C GLY A 12 -19.65 -2.64 -12.74
N GLU A 13 -18.32 -2.57 -12.89
CA GLU A 13 -17.53 -3.79 -13.02
C GLU A 13 -17.52 -4.53 -11.68
N PRO A 14 -18.07 -5.77 -11.61
CA PRO A 14 -17.93 -6.59 -10.43
C PRO A 14 -16.45 -6.80 -10.22
N VAL A 15 -15.90 -6.24 -9.15
CA VAL A 15 -14.58 -6.61 -8.66
C VAL A 15 -14.68 -8.07 -8.29
N VAL A 16 -14.33 -8.96 -9.23
CA VAL A 16 -14.35 -10.40 -9.05
C VAL A 16 -13.58 -10.67 -7.77
N PRO A 17 -14.19 -11.23 -6.72
CA PRO A 17 -13.45 -11.53 -5.52
C PRO A 17 -12.34 -12.50 -5.90
N PRO A 18 -11.07 -12.23 -5.53
CA PRO A 18 -10.03 -13.19 -5.74
C PRO A 18 -10.49 -14.43 -4.98
N ALA A 19 -10.69 -15.48 -5.79
CA ALA A 19 -10.48 -16.88 -5.53
C ALA A 19 -10.44 -17.25 -4.04
N THR A 20 -11.33 -18.16 -3.65
CA THR A 20 -11.49 -18.69 -2.29
C THR A 20 -10.16 -18.84 -1.54
N ALA A 21 -10.14 -18.78 -0.20
CA ALA A 21 -8.89 -18.87 0.60
C ALA A 21 -7.95 -20.04 0.19
N ARG A 22 -8.51 -21.10 -0.39
CA ARG A 22 -7.79 -22.25 -0.97
C ARG A 22 -6.94 -21.90 -2.20
N ASP A 23 -7.44 -21.02 -3.07
CA ASP A 23 -6.74 -20.53 -4.26
C ASP A 23 -5.63 -19.53 -3.89
N SER A 24 -5.87 -18.70 -2.87
CA SER A 24 -4.83 -17.80 -2.33
C SER A 24 -3.67 -18.59 -1.71
N LEU A 25 -3.97 -19.67 -0.98
CA LEU A 25 -2.94 -20.57 -0.43
C LEU A 25 -2.13 -21.25 -1.55
N ARG A 26 -2.80 -21.75 -2.62
CA ARG A 26 -2.10 -22.34 -3.77
C ARG A 26 -1.20 -21.33 -4.47
N GLY A 27 -1.64 -20.08 -4.65
CA GLY A 27 -0.83 -19.01 -5.22
C GLY A 27 0.43 -18.70 -4.41
N VAL A 28 0.30 -18.60 -3.08
CA VAL A 28 1.43 -18.36 -2.16
C VAL A 28 2.39 -19.55 -2.12
N MET A 29 1.86 -20.78 -2.10
CA MET A 29 2.69 -22.00 -2.10
C MET A 29 3.43 -22.19 -3.43
N CYS A 30 2.90 -21.67 -4.55
CA CYS A 30 3.58 -21.72 -5.84
C CYS A 30 4.69 -20.67 -5.98
N VAL A 31 4.53 -19.46 -5.42
CA VAL A 31 5.53 -18.39 -5.52
C VAL A 31 5.52 -17.51 -4.25
N PRO A 32 6.15 -17.95 -3.14
CA PRO A 32 6.24 -17.14 -1.93
C PRO A 32 7.22 -15.99 -2.10
N VAL A 33 7.03 -14.90 -1.35
CA VAL A 33 8.02 -13.81 -1.29
C VAL A 33 9.27 -14.34 -0.58
N LEU A 34 10.41 -14.21 -1.23
CA LEU A 34 11.72 -14.64 -0.74
C LEU A 34 12.41 -13.53 0.08
N GLN A 35 13.42 -13.92 0.87
CA GLN A 35 14.17 -12.96 1.70
C GLN A 35 14.82 -11.82 0.89
N ASP A 36 15.33 -12.14 -0.29
CA ASP A 36 16.02 -11.19 -1.16
C ASP A 36 15.05 -10.16 -1.75
N GLU A 37 13.82 -10.60 -2.03
CA GLU A 37 12.73 -9.73 -2.50
C GLU A 37 12.24 -8.82 -1.36
N ALA A 38 12.04 -9.39 -0.17
CA ALA A 38 11.68 -8.62 1.01
C ALA A 38 12.73 -7.56 1.37
N HIS A 39 14.02 -7.82 1.06
CA HIS A 39 15.08 -6.83 1.25
C HIS A 39 14.98 -5.65 0.28
N LYS A 40 14.46 -5.86 -0.93
CA LYS A 40 14.28 -4.80 -1.94
C LYS A 40 13.08 -3.91 -1.65
N CYS A 41 12.12 -4.34 -0.83
CA CYS A 41 10.92 -3.58 -0.43
C CYS A 41 11.18 -2.44 0.57
N ARG A 42 12.28 -1.70 0.42
CA ARG A 42 12.61 -0.54 1.27
C ARG A 42 11.83 0.69 0.83
N VAL A 43 11.41 1.50 1.80
CA VAL A 43 10.67 2.75 1.54
C VAL A 43 11.61 3.94 1.72
N LYS A 44 11.46 4.99 0.90
CA LYS A 44 12.26 6.22 1.05
C LYS A 44 11.97 6.86 2.42
N ASN A 45 13.00 7.21 3.18
CA ASN A 45 12.84 7.75 4.55
C ASN A 45 12.21 9.15 4.61
N SER A 46 12.03 9.82 3.48
CA SER A 46 11.43 11.16 3.39
C SER A 46 9.90 11.15 3.30
N THR A 47 9.26 9.99 3.52
CA THR A 47 7.80 9.88 3.50
C THR A 47 7.22 10.00 4.91
N SER A 48 6.04 10.60 5.01
CA SER A 48 5.27 10.67 6.25
C SER A 48 4.72 9.29 6.62
N ALA A 49 4.62 9.01 7.92
CA ALA A 49 3.94 7.81 8.41
C ALA A 49 2.45 7.87 8.05
N GLY A 50 1.87 6.70 7.78
CA GLY A 50 0.43 6.54 7.59
C GLY A 50 -0.34 6.73 8.90
N PRO A 51 -1.67 6.52 8.87
CA PRO A 51 -2.50 6.55 10.08
C PRO A 51 -2.17 5.42 11.09
N ASP A 52 -1.36 4.44 10.70
CA ASP A 52 -0.82 3.37 11.55
C ASP A 52 0.40 3.81 12.39
N GLY A 53 0.96 5.00 12.13
CA GLY A 53 2.13 5.52 12.83
C GLY A 53 3.45 4.79 12.51
N ILE A 54 3.47 3.91 11.51
CA ILE A 54 4.68 3.21 11.09
C ILE A 54 5.42 4.10 10.09
N SER A 55 6.56 4.66 10.50
CA SER A 55 7.40 5.45 9.60
C SER A 55 8.25 4.56 8.70
N ALA A 56 8.67 5.10 7.55
CA ALA A 56 9.61 4.43 6.65
C ALA A 56 10.91 4.01 7.36
N ARG A 57 11.38 4.80 8.33
CA ARG A 57 12.55 4.46 9.16
C ARG A 57 12.29 3.23 10.02
N ARG A 58 11.12 3.13 10.68
CA ARG A 58 10.75 1.95 11.49
C ARG A 58 10.62 0.71 10.61
N TRP A 59 9.95 0.82 9.46
CA TRP A 59 9.87 -0.27 8.48
C TRP A 59 11.26 -0.72 8.04
N ASN A 60 12.11 0.21 7.60
CA ASN A 60 13.44 -0.13 7.11
C ASN A 60 14.33 -0.77 8.18
N LYS A 61 14.19 -0.39 9.45
CA LYS A 61 14.92 -0.99 10.60
C LYS A 61 14.35 -2.34 11.04
N ALA A 62 13.12 -2.70 10.65
CA ALA A 62 12.51 -3.96 11.08
C ALA A 62 13.34 -5.18 10.63
N PRO A 63 13.41 -6.25 11.46
CA PRO A 63 14.11 -7.48 11.12
C PRO A 63 13.61 -8.06 9.78
N LYS A 64 14.51 -8.70 9.03
CA LYS A 64 14.19 -9.30 7.73
C LYS A 64 13.02 -10.30 7.84
N THR A 65 13.02 -11.12 8.90
CA THR A 65 11.96 -12.10 9.18
C THR A 65 10.59 -11.46 9.34
N VAL A 66 10.52 -10.29 10.00
CA VAL A 66 9.24 -9.56 10.18
C VAL A 66 8.73 -9.04 8.85
N LYS A 67 9.60 -8.47 8.01
CA LYS A 67 9.21 -7.99 6.67
C LYS A 67 8.72 -9.13 5.80
N LEU A 68 9.45 -10.25 5.81
CA LEU A 68 9.11 -11.45 5.07
C LEU A 68 7.75 -12.01 5.48
N LEU A 69 7.49 -12.08 6.79
CA LEU A 69 6.22 -12.51 7.35
C LEU A 69 5.08 -11.61 6.88
N VAL A 70 5.21 -10.29 7.05
CA VAL A 70 4.19 -9.33 6.66
C VAL A 70 3.87 -9.42 5.17
N LEU A 71 4.89 -9.49 4.30
CA LEU A 71 4.69 -9.57 2.84
C LEU A 71 3.99 -10.88 2.43
N ASN A 72 4.38 -12.01 3.01
CA ASN A 72 3.73 -13.30 2.72
C ASN A 72 2.31 -13.38 3.28
N LEU A 73 2.02 -12.74 4.43
CA LEU A 73 0.65 -12.62 4.94
C LEU A 73 -0.23 -11.75 4.04
N LEU A 74 0.32 -10.65 3.49
CA LEU A 74 -0.39 -9.82 2.53
C LEU A 74 -0.66 -10.57 1.21
N LEU A 75 0.33 -11.33 0.74
CA LEU A 75 0.19 -12.19 -0.43
C LEU A 75 -0.90 -13.26 -0.20
N LEU A 76 -0.90 -13.90 0.97
CA LEU A 76 -1.89 -14.90 1.36
C LEU A 76 -3.31 -14.34 1.49
N ALA A 77 -3.44 -13.12 2.00
CA ALA A 77 -4.74 -12.47 2.10
C ALA A 77 -5.34 -12.14 0.72
N GLY A 78 -4.51 -12.02 -0.33
CA GLY A 78 -4.91 -11.64 -1.69
C GLY A 78 -5.49 -10.22 -1.82
N ARG A 79 -5.70 -9.54 -0.69
CA ARG A 79 -6.24 -8.19 -0.57
C ARG A 79 -5.55 -7.48 0.59
N PRO A 80 -5.25 -6.17 0.46
CA PRO A 80 -4.72 -5.41 1.57
C PRO A 80 -5.76 -5.32 2.71
N PRO A 81 -5.37 -5.54 3.98
CA PRO A 81 -6.22 -5.30 5.13
C PRO A 81 -6.78 -3.87 5.11
N LYS A 82 -8.06 -3.70 5.44
CA LYS A 82 -8.73 -2.37 5.47
C LYS A 82 -7.97 -1.33 6.30
N ALA A 83 -7.21 -1.75 7.31
CA ALA A 83 -6.39 -0.86 8.12
C ALA A 83 -5.25 -0.21 7.30
N LEU A 84 -4.65 -0.95 6.36
CA LEU A 84 -3.55 -0.48 5.50
C LEU A 84 -4.06 0.36 4.32
N THR A 85 -5.34 0.25 3.95
CA THR A 85 -5.94 1.07 2.89
C THR A 85 -6.37 2.45 3.37
N ARG A 86 -6.28 2.72 4.69
CA ARG A 86 -6.58 4.04 5.25
C ARG A 86 -5.44 5.01 4.95
N ALA A 87 -5.78 6.17 4.43
CA ALA A 87 -4.85 7.27 4.22
C ALA A 87 -5.07 8.37 5.26
N ARG A 88 -4.00 9.08 5.63
CA ARG A 88 -4.07 10.34 6.36
C ARG A 88 -3.84 11.48 5.37
N THR A 89 -4.74 12.46 5.36
CA THR A 89 -4.53 13.70 4.62
C THR A 89 -3.66 14.65 5.44
N VAL A 90 -2.59 15.16 4.82
CA VAL A 90 -1.72 16.18 5.40
C VAL A 90 -1.76 17.39 4.49
N PHE A 91 -2.17 18.54 5.02
CA PHE A 91 -2.13 19.80 4.29
C PHE A 91 -0.69 20.32 4.28
N ILE A 92 -0.11 20.38 3.08
CA ILE A 92 1.24 20.92 2.88
C ILE A 92 1.09 22.25 2.13
N PRO A 93 1.46 23.39 2.74
CA PRO A 93 1.41 24.68 2.07
C PRO A 93 2.38 24.70 0.88
N LYS A 94 1.93 25.20 -0.27
CA LYS A 94 2.79 25.40 -1.43
C LYS A 94 3.68 26.62 -1.21
N LYS A 95 4.97 26.55 -1.55
CA LYS A 95 5.86 27.72 -1.54
C LYS A 95 5.30 28.78 -2.50
N GLY A 96 5.07 29.99 -1.99
CA GLY A 96 4.61 31.15 -2.76
C GLY A 96 3.09 31.34 -2.85
N GLY A 97 2.28 30.50 -2.19
CA GLY A 97 0.84 30.71 -2.11
C GLY A 97 0.52 31.82 -1.11
N SER A 98 0.35 33.05 -1.59
CA SER A 98 -0.34 34.09 -0.80
C SER A 98 -1.78 33.62 -0.62
N GLY A 99 -2.21 33.37 0.63
CA GLY A 99 -3.64 33.30 0.95
C GLY A 99 -4.28 34.67 0.72
N PRO A 100 -5.61 34.75 0.55
CA PRO A 100 -6.29 36.04 0.49
C PRO A 100 -6.09 36.74 1.85
N GLY A 101 -5.53 37.95 1.80
CA GLY A 101 -5.58 38.89 2.92
C GLY A 101 -6.98 39.42 3.14
#